data_AF-A0A3R6PGF1-F1
#
_entry.id   AF-A0A3R6PGF1-F1
#
_cell.length_a   1.000
_cell.length_b   1.000
_cell.length_c   1.000
_cell.angle_alpha   90.00
_cell.angle_beta   90.00
_cell.angle_gamma   90.00
#
_symmetry.space_group_name_H-M   'P 1'
#
loop_
_entity.id
_entity.type
_entity.pdbx_description
1 polymer ?
#
loop_
_entity_poly.entity_id
_entity_poly.type
_entity_poly.pdbx_seq_one_letter_code
_entity_poly.pdbx_strand_id
1 'polypeptide(L)'
;MEEFEVIRANLLPAAGTITDNDMILIVQGGKPKRALPSAMMGKQGDPGLSAFLGVNDTYVLWKQGASGAWQTLFALEKIRGPKGEKPKFRKVDGTLQMKYEGEPDSAFVNIFDREELKLKFSDLTPAEVDLLRFHFSDFTEENKAELMKPATDAAKDVRDKMDAIIKEAKKVNKDLTDSVNVLKEELSENAENINTQLTTSADLLMKGLLENTEKVNTALTNSVNELKEQASTEITNMRQLEATVEEEEEKRGNSYTQWQAAEQGRQNDELKRKEAEALREAAEELRDTAESTRNAKETDRQAAEVIRQNTEKSRVEEETKRAAAEDIRNQTEQLRSTEEGKRIEEEKKRVAAETLRNQSEINRDKAEKLRDDAETLRAAEEVDRDNAEQERIVEESKRDIAEKARAAAEAERQKKEGERIIEEQLRKTAEVARQENETTRQTQEEQREQGTVQAILNAEEATGKANTATDRANTAAENAENIVKGFQSDWNVADPSDPNYIKNKPEIPTLASAPGADTLSYVNAAGTTVNFRIGDEVRVLEDGEYVFYKLYDLAGGVASWQEAGSGTALPGNIYLQGANYYNDSVIIIKEGYIQ
;
A
#
# COMPACT_ATOMS: atom_id res chain seq x y z
N MET A 1 4.78 -38.52 76.94
CA MET A 1 5.08 -39.08 75.62
C MET A 1 6.57 -39.29 75.55
N GLU A 2 7.00 -40.44 75.09
CA GLU A 2 8.21 -41.10 75.57
C GLU A 2 9.52 -40.47 75.07
N GLU A 3 10.52 -40.45 75.96
CA GLU A 3 11.90 -40.16 75.62
C GLU A 3 12.52 -41.36 74.90
N PHE A 4 13.15 -41.15 73.75
CA PHE A 4 13.90 -42.20 73.06
C PHE A 4 15.36 -42.19 73.52
N GLU A 5 15.74 -43.20 74.30
CA GLU A 5 17.10 -43.39 74.81
C GLU A 5 18.07 -43.75 73.66
N VAL A 6 19.10 -42.91 73.45
CA VAL A 6 20.08 -43.09 72.36
C VAL A 6 21.20 -44.03 72.80
N ILE A 7 20.98 -45.34 72.65
CA ILE A 7 21.98 -46.36 72.93
C ILE A 7 23.12 -46.30 71.89
N ARG A 8 24.36 -46.09 72.36
CA ARG A 8 25.56 -46.09 71.51
C ARG A 8 26.04 -47.53 71.30
N ALA A 9 26.42 -47.87 70.07
CA ALA A 9 26.66 -49.26 69.62
C ALA A 9 27.69 -50.08 70.41
N ASN A 10 28.57 -49.45 71.20
CA ASN A 10 29.59 -50.12 72.02
C ASN A 10 29.09 -50.59 73.40
N LEU A 11 27.79 -50.47 73.69
CA LEU A 11 27.17 -50.89 74.96
C LEU A 11 26.04 -51.92 74.76
N LEU A 12 25.97 -52.57 73.59
CA LEU A 12 25.07 -53.69 73.38
C LEU A 12 25.60 -54.94 74.12
N PRO A 13 24.76 -55.69 74.85
CA PRO A 13 25.18 -56.96 75.45
C PRO A 13 25.58 -57.96 74.36
N ALA A 14 26.53 -58.84 74.66
CA ALA A 14 26.93 -59.90 73.74
C ALA A 14 25.73 -60.81 73.43
N ALA A 15 25.40 -60.96 72.15
CA ALA A 15 24.25 -61.75 71.72
C ALA A 15 24.47 -63.24 72.06
N GLY A 16 23.68 -63.74 73.01
CA GLY A 16 23.42 -65.18 73.16
C GLY A 16 22.64 -65.72 71.95
N THR A 17 22.48 -67.05 71.90
CA THR A 17 21.84 -67.82 70.80
C THR A 17 20.79 -67.06 70.01
N ILE A 18 21.17 -66.60 68.81
CA ILE A 18 20.28 -65.96 67.84
C ILE A 18 19.31 -67.02 67.30
N THR A 19 18.02 -66.71 67.28
CA THR A 19 16.95 -67.57 66.74
C THR A 19 16.43 -67.02 65.41
N ASP A 20 15.78 -67.86 64.59
CA ASP A 20 15.31 -67.46 63.25
C ASP A 20 14.24 -66.35 63.24
N ASN A 21 13.67 -66.01 64.39
CA ASN A 21 12.72 -64.90 64.54
C ASN A 21 13.40 -63.56 64.91
N ASP A 22 14.69 -63.55 65.25
CA ASP A 22 15.42 -62.34 65.63
C ASP A 22 15.89 -61.55 64.39
N MET A 23 15.58 -60.25 64.29
CA MET A 23 16.02 -59.45 63.15
C MET A 23 17.38 -58.79 63.37
N ILE A 24 18.39 -59.26 62.62
CA ILE A 24 19.74 -58.68 62.60
C ILE A 24 19.71 -57.37 61.80
N LEU A 25 20.34 -56.33 62.35
CA LEU A 25 20.49 -55.02 61.74
C LEU A 25 21.88 -54.89 61.11
N ILE A 26 21.93 -54.81 59.78
CA ILE A 26 23.17 -54.75 58.99
C ILE A 26 23.25 -53.36 58.33
N VAL A 27 24.34 -52.63 58.58
CA VAL A 27 24.58 -51.32 57.96
C VAL A 27 25.41 -51.51 56.69
N GLN A 28 24.79 -51.28 55.53
CA GLN A 28 25.45 -51.41 54.23
C GLN A 28 25.32 -50.07 53.48
N GLY A 29 26.46 -49.47 53.10
CA GLY A 29 26.47 -48.14 52.46
C GLY A 29 25.95 -47.00 53.37
N GLY A 30 26.12 -47.12 54.69
CA GLY A 30 25.72 -46.11 55.66
C GLY A 30 24.22 -46.06 55.99
N LYS A 31 23.39 -46.93 55.39
CA LYS A 31 21.97 -47.08 55.76
C LYS A 31 21.73 -48.42 56.48
N PRO A 32 21.09 -48.42 57.66
CA PRO A 32 20.70 -49.65 58.33
C PRO A 32 19.59 -50.40 57.55
N LYS A 33 19.77 -51.71 57.37
CA LYS A 33 18.75 -52.64 56.84
C LYS A 33 18.56 -53.79 57.82
N ARG A 34 17.40 -54.45 57.79
CA ARG A 34 17.07 -55.63 58.61
C ARG A 34 17.13 -56.90 57.76
N ALA A 35 17.66 -57.98 58.31
CA ALA A 35 17.79 -59.29 57.66
C ALA A 35 17.57 -60.44 58.68
N LEU A 36 17.15 -61.61 58.18
CA LEU A 36 16.90 -62.79 59.01
C LEU A 36 18.14 -63.72 59.11
N PRO A 37 18.42 -64.34 60.26
CA PRO A 37 19.62 -65.16 60.50
C PRO A 37 19.72 -66.41 59.62
N SER A 38 18.58 -67.03 59.29
CA SER A 38 18.47 -68.25 58.48
C SER A 38 19.09 -68.13 57.07
N ALA A 39 19.33 -66.92 56.57
CA ALA A 39 20.02 -66.69 55.32
C ALA A 39 21.56 -66.91 55.37
N MET A 40 22.14 -67.22 56.53
CA MET A 40 23.60 -67.24 56.75
C MET A 40 24.22 -68.59 57.17
N MET A 41 23.47 -69.71 57.19
CA MET A 41 24.04 -71.04 57.46
C MET A 41 23.99 -71.98 56.24
N GLY A 42 25.15 -72.57 55.91
CA GLY A 42 25.29 -73.60 54.85
C GLY A 42 24.80 -74.99 55.29
N LYS A 43 24.47 -75.85 54.33
CA LYS A 43 23.84 -77.16 54.60
C LYS A 43 24.80 -78.23 55.11
N GLN A 44 24.22 -79.18 55.85
CA GLN A 44 24.86 -80.28 56.58
C GLN A 44 25.34 -81.42 55.67
N GLY A 45 26.57 -81.90 55.89
CA GLY A 45 27.08 -83.17 55.37
C GLY A 45 28.50 -83.08 54.80
N ASP A 46 29.54 -83.37 55.60
CA ASP A 46 30.92 -83.52 55.10
C ASP A 46 31.70 -84.55 55.97
N PRO A 47 32.38 -85.57 55.40
CA PRO A 47 32.68 -86.83 56.11
C PRO A 47 34.07 -86.85 56.75
N GLY A 48 34.32 -86.01 57.77
CA GLY A 48 35.54 -86.09 58.59
C GLY A 48 36.85 -85.67 57.90
N LEU A 49 36.79 -85.26 56.63
CA LEU A 49 37.89 -84.67 55.87
C LEU A 49 38.17 -83.19 56.23
N SER A 50 37.54 -82.70 57.30
CA SER A 50 37.60 -81.29 57.73
C SER A 50 39.04 -80.83 57.95
N ALA A 51 39.47 -79.86 57.16
CA ALA A 51 40.71 -79.14 57.38
C ALA A 51 40.53 -78.17 58.55
N PHE A 52 41.26 -78.39 59.63
CA PHE A 52 41.33 -77.45 60.74
C PHE A 52 42.40 -76.42 60.43
N LEU A 53 42.04 -75.14 60.54
CA LEU A 53 42.97 -74.02 60.42
C LEU A 53 43.42 -73.57 61.81
N GLY A 54 44.70 -73.23 61.91
CA GLY A 54 45.35 -72.72 63.10
C GLY A 54 46.25 -71.56 62.72
N VAL A 55 46.67 -70.77 63.70
CA VAL A 55 47.54 -69.61 63.46
C VAL A 55 48.56 -69.56 64.59
N ASN A 56 49.82 -69.31 64.27
CA ASN A 56 50.83 -68.90 65.24
C ASN A 56 51.36 -67.52 64.86
N ASP A 57 52.33 -67.01 65.62
CA ASP A 57 52.82 -65.63 65.51
C ASP A 57 53.39 -65.27 64.12
N THR A 58 53.71 -66.26 63.27
CA THR A 58 54.40 -66.09 61.98
C THR A 58 53.66 -66.71 60.79
N TYR A 59 52.83 -67.74 60.99
CA TYR A 59 52.20 -68.53 59.92
C TYR A 59 50.72 -68.85 60.19
N VAL A 60 49.94 -68.93 59.11
CA VAL A 60 48.70 -69.70 59.09
C VAL A 60 49.07 -71.16 58.84
N LEU A 61 48.54 -72.03 59.69
CA LEU A 61 48.77 -73.48 59.74
C LEU A 61 47.46 -74.19 59.37
N TRP A 62 47.58 -75.42 58.86
CA TRP A 62 46.44 -76.30 58.64
C TRP A 62 46.77 -77.74 59.07
N LYS A 63 45.75 -78.52 59.41
CA LYS A 63 45.85 -79.97 59.57
C LYS A 63 44.56 -80.63 59.09
N GLN A 64 44.65 -81.89 58.68
CA GLN A 64 43.49 -82.67 58.28
C GLN A 64 43.00 -83.52 59.46
N GLY A 65 41.72 -83.39 59.82
CA GLY A 65 41.14 -84.07 60.97
C GLY A 65 41.62 -83.54 62.34
N ALA A 66 40.89 -83.91 63.39
CA ALA A 66 41.18 -83.41 64.74
C ALA A 66 42.55 -83.87 65.29
N SER A 67 43.05 -85.03 64.84
CA SER A 67 44.28 -85.68 65.30
C SER A 67 45.51 -85.47 64.39
N GLY A 68 45.37 -84.76 63.26
CA GLY A 68 46.47 -84.55 62.31
C GLY A 68 47.61 -83.66 62.84
N ALA A 69 48.80 -83.80 62.25
CA ALA A 69 49.93 -82.90 62.49
C ALA A 69 49.74 -81.56 61.76
N TRP A 70 50.15 -80.45 62.40
CA TRP A 70 50.07 -79.12 61.81
C TRP A 70 51.13 -78.89 60.73
N GLN A 71 50.70 -78.39 59.57
CA GLN A 71 51.53 -78.03 58.43
C GLN A 71 51.35 -76.55 58.09
N THR A 72 52.39 -75.91 57.56
CA THR A 72 52.33 -74.50 57.15
C THR A 72 51.50 -74.32 55.89
N LEU A 73 50.50 -73.44 55.94
CA LEU A 73 49.69 -73.06 54.78
C LEU A 73 50.32 -71.85 54.06
N PHE A 74 50.59 -70.76 54.78
CA PHE A 74 51.38 -69.62 54.29
C PHE A 74 51.89 -68.71 55.43
N ALA A 75 52.90 -67.90 55.13
CA ALA A 75 53.46 -66.91 56.07
C ALA A 75 52.55 -65.69 56.21
N LEU A 76 52.27 -65.26 57.44
CA LEU A 76 51.43 -64.08 57.72
C LEU A 76 52.00 -62.81 57.09
N GLU A 77 53.32 -62.66 57.04
CA GLU A 77 53.99 -61.50 56.45
C GLU A 77 53.63 -61.28 54.97
N LYS A 78 53.31 -62.34 54.21
CA LYS A 78 52.92 -62.22 52.79
C LYS A 78 51.51 -61.64 52.57
N ILE A 79 50.71 -61.51 53.63
CA ILE A 79 49.39 -60.86 53.59
C ILE A 79 49.29 -59.67 54.57
N ARG A 80 50.37 -59.35 55.29
CA ARG A 80 50.41 -58.31 56.32
C ARG A 80 51.23 -57.13 55.82
N GLY A 81 50.58 -56.24 55.06
CA GLY A 81 51.14 -54.95 54.70
C GLY A 81 51.49 -54.10 55.93
N PRO A 82 52.28 -53.01 55.76
CA PRO A 82 52.64 -52.11 56.85
C PRO A 82 51.39 -51.60 57.60
N LYS A 83 51.52 -51.49 58.93
CA LYS A 83 50.40 -51.42 59.88
C LYS A 83 49.51 -50.16 59.69
N GLY A 84 48.48 -50.27 58.86
CA GLY A 84 47.38 -49.30 58.82
C GLY A 84 46.67 -49.11 57.48
N GLU A 85 47.31 -49.47 56.36
CA GLU A 85 46.80 -49.12 55.02
C GLU A 85 46.01 -50.24 54.34
N LYS A 86 44.97 -49.87 53.58
CA LYS A 86 44.01 -50.81 53.00
C LYS A 86 44.38 -51.14 51.55
N PRO A 87 44.51 -52.43 51.18
CA PRO A 87 44.66 -52.82 49.78
C PRO A 87 43.35 -52.62 49.01
N LYS A 88 43.44 -52.06 47.80
CA LYS A 88 42.36 -51.97 46.82
C LYS A 88 42.56 -52.99 45.72
N PHE A 89 41.63 -53.94 45.63
CA PHE A 89 41.59 -54.95 44.58
C PHE A 89 40.70 -54.49 43.42
N ARG A 90 41.12 -54.76 42.19
CA ARG A 90 40.25 -54.69 41.01
C ARG A 90 40.39 -55.97 40.18
N LYS A 91 39.35 -56.32 39.44
CA LYS A 91 39.37 -57.41 38.47
C LYS A 91 39.39 -56.80 37.07
N VAL A 92 40.39 -57.14 36.26
CA VAL A 92 40.51 -56.72 34.86
C VAL A 92 40.79 -57.98 34.04
N ASP A 93 40.01 -58.21 32.99
CA ASP A 93 40.14 -59.32 32.03
C ASP A 93 40.24 -60.74 32.62
N GLY A 94 39.74 -60.93 33.84
CA GLY A 94 39.71 -62.22 34.55
C GLY A 94 40.76 -62.35 35.66
N THR A 95 41.82 -61.56 35.60
CA THR A 95 42.97 -61.53 36.52
C THR A 95 42.70 -60.60 37.71
N LEU A 96 43.12 -60.99 38.91
CA LEU A 96 42.98 -60.15 40.10
C LEU A 96 44.21 -59.24 40.25
N GLN A 97 43.98 -57.93 40.26
CA GLN A 97 44.99 -56.90 40.46
C GLN A 97 44.82 -56.20 41.82
N MET A 98 45.92 -55.72 42.40
CA MET A 98 45.90 -54.89 43.63
C MET A 98 46.82 -53.68 43.51
N LYS A 99 46.43 -52.61 44.20
CA LYS A 99 47.30 -51.50 44.65
C LYS A 99 46.91 -51.09 46.08
N TYR A 100 47.60 -50.15 46.69
CA TYR A 100 47.20 -49.55 47.98
C TYR A 100 46.36 -48.27 47.79
N GLU A 101 45.57 -47.93 48.82
CA GLU A 101 44.68 -46.77 48.82
C GLU A 101 45.44 -45.45 48.96
N GLY A 102 45.94 -44.93 47.84
CA GLY A 102 46.69 -43.66 47.74
C GLY A 102 47.57 -43.57 46.48
N GLU A 103 47.91 -44.73 45.90
CA GLU A 103 48.72 -44.82 44.69
C GLU A 103 47.92 -44.46 43.42
N PRO A 104 48.55 -43.95 42.35
CA PRO A 104 47.88 -43.70 41.06
C PRO A 104 47.39 -44.98 40.38
N ASP A 105 46.44 -44.88 39.44
CA ASP A 105 45.80 -46.04 38.79
C ASP A 105 46.71 -46.85 37.84
N SER A 106 47.95 -46.41 37.63
CA SER A 106 49.00 -47.19 36.96
C SER A 106 49.72 -48.20 37.87
N ALA A 107 49.54 -48.12 39.20
CA ALA A 107 50.28 -48.93 40.18
C ALA A 107 49.71 -50.34 40.43
N PHE A 108 48.70 -50.78 39.66
CA PHE A 108 48.07 -52.08 39.86
C PHE A 108 48.96 -53.25 39.40
N VAL A 109 49.25 -54.18 40.30
CA VAL A 109 50.04 -55.40 40.04
C VAL A 109 49.12 -56.61 39.93
N ASN A 110 49.37 -57.50 38.96
CA ASN A 110 48.67 -58.79 38.82
C ASN A 110 49.07 -59.73 39.97
N ILE A 111 48.10 -60.32 40.67
CA ILE A 111 48.35 -61.28 41.76
C ILE A 111 48.00 -62.72 41.36
N PHE A 112 46.95 -62.91 40.55
CA PHE A 112 46.48 -64.25 40.16
C PHE A 112 45.95 -64.26 38.72
N ASP A 113 46.57 -65.09 37.88
CA ASP A 113 46.01 -65.51 36.58
C ASP A 113 45.18 -66.80 36.75
N ARG A 114 44.18 -66.99 35.90
CA ARG A 114 43.15 -68.04 36.03
C ARG A 114 43.54 -69.36 35.36
N GLU A 115 44.41 -69.35 34.34
CA GLU A 115 44.77 -70.58 33.62
C GLU A 115 45.72 -71.50 34.41
N GLU A 116 46.46 -70.98 35.40
CA GLU A 116 47.37 -71.78 36.25
C GLU A 116 46.65 -72.67 37.28
N LEU A 117 45.32 -72.57 37.42
CA LEU A 117 44.53 -73.27 38.45
C LEU A 117 43.71 -74.48 37.95
N LYS A 118 43.98 -74.98 36.73
CA LYS A 118 43.29 -76.15 36.17
C LYS A 118 44.24 -77.34 36.01
N LEU A 119 44.22 -78.27 36.97
CA LEU A 119 44.88 -79.57 36.85
C LEU A 119 44.28 -80.38 35.69
N LYS A 120 45.14 -80.96 34.86
CA LYS A 120 44.81 -81.84 33.73
C LYS A 120 45.45 -83.21 33.94
N PHE A 121 44.89 -84.26 33.35
CA PHE A 121 45.50 -85.60 33.37
C PHE A 121 46.86 -85.68 32.68
N SER A 122 47.24 -84.65 31.90
CA SER A 122 48.60 -84.46 31.36
C SER A 122 49.66 -84.12 32.41
N ASP A 123 49.23 -83.74 33.62
CA ASP A 123 50.08 -83.20 34.67
C ASP A 123 50.44 -84.29 35.72
N LEU A 124 50.00 -85.53 35.48
CA LEU A 124 50.28 -86.74 36.26
C LEU A 124 51.21 -87.67 35.47
N THR A 125 52.19 -88.28 36.14
CA THR A 125 53.10 -89.22 35.50
C THR A 125 52.45 -90.60 35.28
N PRO A 126 52.93 -91.42 34.32
CA PRO A 126 52.38 -92.77 34.10
C PRO A 126 52.39 -93.68 35.33
N ALA A 127 53.32 -93.47 36.27
CA ALA A 127 53.39 -94.23 37.53
C ALA A 127 52.29 -93.83 38.53
N GLU A 128 51.90 -92.55 38.56
CA GLU A 128 50.83 -92.06 39.44
C GLU A 128 49.43 -92.44 38.90
N VAL A 129 49.32 -92.69 37.60
CA VAL A 129 48.11 -93.25 36.97
C VAL A 129 47.97 -94.76 37.25
N ASP A 130 49.07 -95.52 37.35
CA ASP A 130 49.03 -96.96 37.67
C ASP A 130 48.71 -97.22 39.16
N LEU A 131 49.01 -96.27 40.07
CA LEU A 131 48.55 -96.32 41.48
C LEU A 131 47.02 -96.26 41.65
N LEU A 132 46.27 -95.95 40.58
CA LEU A 132 44.81 -95.93 40.54
C LEU A 132 44.22 -97.17 39.84
N ARG A 133 45.05 -98.19 39.54
CA ARG A 133 44.64 -99.50 39.02
C ARG A 133 44.74 -100.59 40.08
N PHE A 134 43.89 -101.61 39.94
CA PHE A 134 43.72 -102.69 40.91
C PHE A 134 44.43 -103.97 40.43
N HIS A 135 45.20 -104.64 41.30
CA HIS A 135 46.04 -105.78 40.89
C HIS A 135 45.78 -107.04 41.72
N PHE A 136 45.85 -108.22 41.08
CA PHE A 136 45.68 -109.53 41.75
C PHE A 136 46.78 -109.89 42.76
N SER A 137 47.83 -109.06 42.86
CA SER A 137 48.88 -109.11 43.89
C SER A 137 48.41 -108.67 45.28
N ASP A 138 47.24 -108.02 45.37
CA ASP A 138 46.79 -107.33 46.60
C ASP A 138 46.04 -108.27 47.57
N PHE A 139 46.15 -109.60 47.36
CA PHE A 139 45.56 -110.65 48.20
C PHE A 139 46.62 -111.37 49.06
N THR A 140 46.43 -111.39 50.38
CA THR A 140 47.23 -112.20 51.32
C THR A 140 46.91 -113.70 51.24
N GLU A 141 47.77 -114.54 51.82
CA GLU A 141 47.57 -116.00 51.81
C GLU A 141 46.36 -116.45 52.66
N GLU A 142 45.95 -115.72 53.70
CA GLU A 142 44.66 -115.99 54.36
C GLU A 142 43.48 -115.86 53.39
N ASN A 143 43.46 -114.81 52.56
CA ASN A 143 42.36 -114.54 51.63
C ASN A 143 42.28 -115.58 50.49
N LYS A 144 43.39 -116.28 50.20
CA LYS A 144 43.40 -117.42 49.26
C LYS A 144 42.94 -118.73 49.92
N ALA A 145 43.19 -118.90 51.22
CA ALA A 145 42.77 -120.08 51.97
C ALA A 145 41.25 -120.10 52.24
N GLU A 146 40.63 -118.95 52.52
CA GLU A 146 39.17 -118.89 52.78
C GLU A 146 38.32 -119.18 51.54
N LEU A 147 38.83 -118.91 50.33
CA LEU A 147 38.17 -119.24 49.06
C LEU A 147 38.21 -120.74 48.69
N MET A 148 38.94 -121.58 49.45
CA MET A 148 39.01 -123.05 49.23
C MET A 148 38.37 -123.91 50.34
N LYS A 149 37.83 -123.30 51.41
CA LYS A 149 37.26 -124.02 52.57
C LYS A 149 36.08 -124.97 52.24
N PRO A 150 35.00 -124.55 51.54
CA PRO A 150 33.79 -125.37 51.40
C PRO A 150 33.98 -126.72 50.68
N ALA A 151 34.97 -126.81 49.78
CA ALA A 151 35.29 -128.04 49.06
C ALA A 151 36.13 -129.03 49.89
N THR A 152 36.77 -128.56 50.97
CA THR A 152 37.75 -129.34 51.73
C THR A 152 37.12 -130.04 52.95
N ASP A 153 36.16 -129.40 53.62
CA ASP A 153 35.50 -129.95 54.82
C ASP A 153 34.49 -131.06 54.50
N ALA A 154 33.76 -130.97 53.38
CA ALA A 154 32.80 -131.99 52.95
C ALA A 154 33.46 -133.35 52.63
N ALA A 155 34.74 -133.35 52.24
CA ALA A 155 35.50 -134.56 51.92
C ALA A 155 36.10 -135.26 53.16
N LYS A 156 35.96 -134.69 54.35
CA LYS A 156 36.54 -135.20 55.60
C LYS A 156 35.54 -136.03 56.43
N ASP A 157 34.33 -135.51 56.64
CA ASP A 157 33.29 -136.13 57.49
C ASP A 157 32.88 -137.56 57.05
N VAL A 158 32.81 -137.84 55.74
CA VAL A 158 32.45 -139.17 55.23
C VAL A 158 33.57 -140.20 55.45
N ARG A 159 34.83 -139.76 55.45
CA ARG A 159 36.00 -140.65 55.61
C ARG A 159 36.07 -141.17 57.05
N ASP A 160 35.82 -140.30 58.02
CA ASP A 160 35.83 -140.63 59.45
C ASP A 160 34.65 -141.56 59.85
N LYS A 161 33.52 -141.53 59.14
CA LYS A 161 32.39 -142.48 59.30
C LYS A 161 32.70 -143.89 58.77
N MET A 162 33.57 -144.00 57.77
CA MET A 162 33.95 -145.29 57.17
C MET A 162 34.88 -146.11 58.08
N ASP A 163 35.82 -145.45 58.76
CA ASP A 163 36.79 -146.11 59.64
C ASP A 163 36.18 -146.67 60.95
N ALA A 164 35.06 -146.10 61.41
CA ALA A 164 34.31 -146.62 62.55
C ALA A 164 33.69 -148.00 62.27
N ILE A 165 33.14 -148.20 61.06
CA ILE A 165 32.47 -149.43 60.64
C ILE A 165 33.46 -150.60 60.51
N ILE A 166 34.71 -150.33 60.13
CA ILE A 166 35.77 -151.33 59.93
C ILE A 166 36.28 -151.92 61.27
N LYS A 167 36.04 -151.25 62.41
CA LYS A 167 36.53 -151.65 63.73
C LYS A 167 35.60 -152.61 64.47
N GLU A 168 34.28 -152.43 64.36
CA GLU A 168 33.26 -153.35 64.89
C GLU A 168 33.33 -154.74 64.23
N ALA A 169 33.43 -154.77 62.89
CA ALA A 169 33.41 -156.00 62.10
C ALA A 169 34.55 -157.00 62.43
N LYS A 170 35.65 -156.55 63.03
CA LYS A 170 36.81 -157.40 63.39
C LYS A 170 36.73 -158.03 64.78
N LYS A 171 35.79 -157.61 65.64
CA LYS A 171 35.64 -158.14 67.01
C LYS A 171 34.66 -159.32 67.05
N VAL A 172 33.46 -159.14 66.49
CA VAL A 172 32.38 -160.15 66.49
C VAL A 172 32.79 -161.48 65.86
N ASN A 173 33.65 -161.45 64.84
CA ASN A 173 34.07 -162.65 64.11
C ASN A 173 35.02 -163.56 64.92
N LYS A 174 35.53 -163.11 66.08
CA LYS A 174 36.33 -163.94 67.00
C LYS A 174 35.43 -164.70 67.99
N ASP A 175 34.46 -164.00 68.58
CA ASP A 175 33.58 -164.53 69.63
C ASP A 175 32.64 -165.65 69.12
N LEU A 176 32.45 -165.74 67.79
CA LEU A 176 31.68 -166.79 67.12
C LEU A 176 32.35 -168.18 67.14
N THR A 177 33.67 -168.28 67.35
CA THR A 177 34.42 -169.54 67.17
C THR A 177 34.50 -170.41 68.43
N ASP A 178 34.59 -169.80 69.62
CA ASP A 178 34.91 -170.53 70.85
C ASP A 178 33.66 -171.12 71.55
N SER A 179 32.52 -170.42 71.50
CA SER A 179 31.29 -170.84 72.20
C SER A 179 30.59 -172.08 71.59
N VAL A 180 30.82 -172.35 70.30
CA VAL A 180 30.13 -173.42 69.54
C VAL A 180 30.58 -174.82 69.95
N ASN A 181 31.77 -174.97 70.54
CA ASN A 181 32.36 -176.28 70.84
C ASN A 181 32.08 -176.80 72.26
N VAL A 182 31.54 -175.99 73.17
CA VAL A 182 31.33 -176.39 74.58
C VAL A 182 29.90 -176.87 74.85
N LEU A 183 28.88 -176.18 74.32
CA LEU A 183 27.46 -176.52 74.58
C LEU A 183 26.93 -177.73 73.81
N LYS A 184 27.78 -178.38 73.00
CA LYS A 184 27.42 -179.56 72.20
C LYS A 184 27.42 -180.86 73.02
N GLU A 185 28.13 -180.89 74.14
CA GLU A 185 28.27 -182.05 75.03
C GLU A 185 27.13 -182.12 76.07
N GLU A 186 26.76 -180.99 76.70
CA GLU A 186 25.77 -180.94 77.80
C GLU A 186 24.32 -181.20 77.36
N LEU A 187 24.04 -181.17 76.06
CA LEU A 187 22.69 -181.33 75.51
C LEU A 187 22.15 -182.77 75.60
N SER A 188 23.03 -183.77 75.81
CA SER A 188 22.65 -185.19 75.71
C SER A 188 22.03 -185.78 76.98
N GLU A 189 22.32 -185.25 78.17
CA GLU A 189 21.77 -185.79 79.43
C GLU A 189 20.46 -185.10 79.88
N ASN A 190 20.20 -183.89 79.39
CA ASN A 190 19.08 -183.07 79.86
C ASN A 190 17.74 -183.38 79.17
N ALA A 191 17.74 -184.18 78.10
CA ALA A 191 16.58 -184.38 77.23
C ALA A 191 15.47 -185.28 77.82
N GLU A 192 15.80 -186.29 78.63
CA GLU A 192 14.79 -187.21 79.19
C GLU A 192 14.00 -186.61 80.36
N ASN A 193 14.59 -185.68 81.12
CA ASN A 193 13.98 -185.16 82.36
C ASN A 193 12.93 -184.05 82.12
N ILE A 194 13.01 -183.35 80.98
CA ILE A 194 12.15 -182.20 80.66
C ILE A 194 10.75 -182.62 80.19
N ASN A 195 10.63 -183.76 79.50
CA ASN A 195 9.37 -184.16 78.85
C ASN A 195 8.23 -184.43 79.85
N THR A 196 8.56 -184.82 81.09
CA THR A 196 7.56 -185.10 82.14
C THR A 196 7.01 -183.84 82.83
N GLN A 197 7.72 -182.70 82.77
CA GLN A 197 7.28 -181.43 83.38
C GLN A 197 6.38 -180.60 82.44
N LEU A 198 6.49 -180.82 81.13
CA LEU A 198 5.79 -180.02 80.13
C LEU A 198 4.26 -180.24 80.17
N THR A 199 3.80 -181.47 80.42
CA THR A 199 2.39 -181.85 80.39
C THR A 199 1.56 -181.16 81.47
N THR A 200 2.07 -181.02 82.69
CA THR A 200 1.37 -180.33 83.80
C THR A 200 1.29 -178.81 83.60
N SER A 201 2.20 -178.24 82.82
CA SER A 201 2.26 -176.79 82.58
C SER A 201 1.22 -176.32 81.55
N ALA A 202 0.77 -177.19 80.65
CA ALA A 202 -0.18 -176.85 79.58
C ALA A 202 -1.59 -176.53 80.11
N ASP A 203 -2.09 -177.29 81.09
CA ASP A 203 -3.46 -177.13 81.62
C ASP A 203 -3.67 -175.79 82.36
N LEU A 204 -2.62 -175.21 82.95
CA LEU A 204 -2.72 -173.91 83.63
C LEU A 204 -2.74 -172.73 82.65
N LEU A 205 -2.05 -172.83 81.50
CA LEU A 205 -2.01 -171.77 80.48
C LEU A 205 -3.36 -171.60 79.78
N MET A 206 -4.08 -172.70 79.52
CA MET A 206 -5.38 -172.68 78.85
C MET A 206 -6.44 -171.87 79.63
N LYS A 207 -6.38 -171.91 80.96
CA LYS A 207 -7.32 -171.17 81.83
C LYS A 207 -7.05 -169.65 81.83
N GLY A 208 -5.79 -169.23 81.79
CA GLY A 208 -5.41 -167.81 81.76
C GLY A 208 -5.75 -167.09 80.45
N LEU A 209 -5.77 -167.81 79.33
CA LEU A 209 -6.13 -167.25 78.01
C LEU A 209 -7.60 -166.83 77.92
N LEU A 210 -8.51 -167.54 78.60
CA LEU A 210 -9.95 -167.28 78.53
C LEU A 210 -10.32 -165.93 79.19
N GLU A 211 -9.82 -165.67 80.41
CA GLU A 211 -10.08 -164.42 81.14
C GLU A 211 -9.47 -163.17 80.46
N ASN A 212 -8.42 -163.35 79.66
CA ASN A 212 -7.78 -162.24 78.95
C ASN A 212 -8.61 -161.80 77.72
N THR A 213 -9.34 -162.74 77.10
CA THR A 213 -10.17 -162.46 75.92
C THR A 213 -11.36 -161.56 76.25
N GLU A 214 -12.03 -161.75 77.39
CA GLU A 214 -13.16 -160.91 77.81
C GLU A 214 -12.75 -159.46 78.15
N LYS A 215 -11.57 -159.28 78.74
CA LYS A 215 -11.01 -157.94 79.04
C LYS A 215 -10.71 -157.14 77.78
N VAL A 216 -10.09 -157.78 76.78
CA VAL A 216 -9.78 -157.13 75.49
C VAL A 216 -11.05 -156.71 74.76
N ASN A 217 -12.09 -157.55 74.75
CA ASN A 217 -13.35 -157.26 74.04
C ASN A 217 -14.12 -156.09 74.68
N THR A 218 -14.07 -155.98 76.01
CA THR A 218 -14.65 -154.85 76.76
C THR A 218 -13.90 -153.54 76.49
N ALA A 219 -12.57 -153.57 76.47
CA ALA A 219 -11.74 -152.40 76.17
C ALA A 219 -11.95 -151.88 74.74
N LEU A 220 -12.05 -152.78 73.76
CA LEU A 220 -12.28 -152.43 72.36
C LEU A 220 -13.65 -151.75 72.15
N THR A 221 -14.68 -152.23 72.86
CA THR A 221 -16.04 -151.66 72.79
C THR A 221 -16.09 -150.20 73.28
N ASN A 222 -15.35 -149.87 74.35
CA ASN A 222 -15.29 -148.50 74.87
C ASN A 222 -14.56 -147.55 73.91
N SER A 223 -13.41 -147.98 73.39
CA SER A 223 -12.58 -147.14 72.50
C SER A 223 -13.28 -146.80 71.17
N VAL A 224 -14.12 -147.71 70.63
CA VAL A 224 -14.94 -147.44 69.44
C VAL A 224 -16.01 -146.36 69.70
N ASN A 225 -16.57 -146.29 70.91
CA ASN A 225 -17.55 -145.26 71.26
C ASN A 225 -16.89 -143.89 71.44
N GLU A 226 -15.72 -143.80 72.08
CA GLU A 226 -14.94 -142.56 72.21
C GLU A 226 -14.56 -141.99 70.84
N LEU A 227 -14.07 -142.84 69.91
CA LEU A 227 -13.76 -142.42 68.54
C LEU A 227 -14.97 -141.90 67.77
N LYS A 228 -16.17 -142.42 68.06
CA LYS A 228 -17.43 -141.98 67.43
C LYS A 228 -17.89 -140.60 67.93
N GLU A 229 -17.71 -140.32 69.23
CA GLU A 229 -17.96 -138.98 69.78
C GLU A 229 -16.92 -137.96 69.28
N GLN A 230 -15.63 -138.33 69.25
CA GLN A 230 -14.58 -137.47 68.68
C GLN A 230 -14.86 -137.14 67.20
N ALA A 231 -15.23 -138.12 66.37
CA ALA A 231 -15.59 -137.89 64.97
C ALA A 231 -16.83 -136.97 64.81
N SER A 232 -17.85 -137.12 65.67
CA SER A 232 -19.03 -136.23 65.63
C SER A 232 -18.69 -134.80 66.05
N THR A 233 -17.79 -134.65 67.02
CA THR A 233 -17.30 -133.35 67.50
C THR A 233 -16.50 -132.66 66.39
N GLU A 234 -15.59 -133.37 65.73
CA GLU A 234 -14.73 -132.77 64.70
C GLU A 234 -15.47 -132.46 63.39
N ILE A 235 -16.49 -133.26 63.01
CA ILE A 235 -17.41 -132.91 61.91
C ILE A 235 -18.19 -131.62 62.25
N THR A 236 -18.50 -131.37 63.53
CA THR A 236 -19.17 -130.15 63.96
C THR A 236 -18.21 -128.95 63.93
N ASN A 237 -16.97 -129.13 64.42
CA ASN A 237 -15.91 -128.12 64.37
C ASN A 237 -15.59 -127.70 62.92
N MET A 238 -15.46 -128.67 62.00
CA MET A 238 -15.20 -128.41 60.58
C MET A 238 -16.30 -127.57 59.92
N ARG A 239 -17.59 -127.89 60.16
CA ARG A 239 -18.71 -127.09 59.64
C ARG A 239 -18.75 -125.68 60.21
N GLN A 240 -18.39 -125.50 61.49
CA GLN A 240 -18.27 -124.18 62.09
C GLN A 240 -17.11 -123.39 61.47
N LEU A 241 -15.98 -124.06 61.21
CA LEU A 241 -14.83 -123.45 60.55
C LEU A 241 -15.18 -123.00 59.13
N GLU A 242 -15.81 -123.87 58.33
CA GLU A 242 -16.30 -123.56 56.98
C GLU A 242 -17.24 -122.35 56.99
N ALA A 243 -18.23 -122.31 57.89
CA ALA A 243 -19.13 -121.16 58.04
C ALA A 243 -18.39 -119.86 58.43
N THR A 244 -17.43 -119.91 59.35
CA THR A 244 -16.63 -118.72 59.69
C THR A 244 -15.72 -118.26 58.56
N VAL A 245 -15.17 -119.18 57.76
CA VAL A 245 -14.38 -118.82 56.58
C VAL A 245 -15.25 -118.19 55.50
N GLU A 246 -16.45 -118.73 55.27
CA GLU A 246 -17.43 -118.17 54.32
C GLU A 246 -17.87 -116.76 54.74
N GLU A 247 -18.16 -116.52 56.03
CA GLU A 247 -18.45 -115.18 56.56
C GLU A 247 -17.28 -114.20 56.42
N GLU A 248 -16.03 -114.61 56.69
CA GLU A 248 -14.87 -113.72 56.56
C GLU A 248 -14.49 -113.46 55.09
N GLU A 249 -14.68 -114.44 54.21
CA GLU A 249 -14.57 -114.27 52.76
C GLU A 249 -15.62 -113.29 52.23
N GLU A 250 -16.87 -113.37 52.70
CA GLU A 250 -17.93 -112.42 52.37
C GLU A 250 -17.61 -111.00 52.89
N LYS A 251 -17.15 -110.87 54.14
CA LYS A 251 -16.70 -109.58 54.71
C LYS A 251 -15.55 -108.98 53.89
N ARG A 252 -14.57 -109.79 53.46
CA ARG A 252 -13.45 -109.36 52.62
C ARG A 252 -13.92 -108.93 51.23
N GLY A 253 -14.82 -109.69 50.60
CA GLY A 253 -15.41 -109.36 49.31
C GLY A 253 -16.19 -108.03 49.36
N ASN A 254 -17.01 -107.84 50.39
CA ASN A 254 -17.73 -106.60 50.64
C ASN A 254 -16.79 -105.41 50.87
N SER A 255 -15.76 -105.57 51.72
CA SER A 255 -14.74 -104.54 51.97
C SER A 255 -13.95 -104.16 50.72
N TYR A 256 -13.58 -105.14 49.89
CA TYR A 256 -12.89 -104.90 48.62
C TYR A 256 -13.78 -104.19 47.60
N THR A 257 -15.06 -104.54 47.53
CA THR A 257 -16.06 -103.85 46.69
C THR A 257 -16.26 -102.41 47.15
N GLN A 258 -16.33 -102.16 48.45
CA GLN A 258 -16.40 -100.80 49.02
C GLN A 258 -15.14 -99.99 48.71
N TRP A 259 -13.94 -100.60 48.82
CA TRP A 259 -12.69 -99.95 48.43
C TRP A 259 -12.67 -99.61 46.93
N GLN A 260 -13.07 -100.52 46.04
CA GLN A 260 -13.16 -100.24 44.61
C GLN A 260 -14.15 -99.11 44.30
N ALA A 261 -15.30 -99.06 44.98
CA ALA A 261 -16.27 -97.98 44.84
C ALA A 261 -15.71 -96.62 45.32
N ALA A 262 -14.99 -96.61 46.45
CA ALA A 262 -14.31 -95.41 46.96
C ALA A 262 -13.16 -94.95 46.04
N GLU A 263 -12.43 -95.90 45.44
CA GLU A 263 -11.36 -95.62 44.48
C GLU A 263 -11.92 -95.02 43.18
N GLN A 264 -13.00 -95.59 42.64
CA GLN A 264 -13.76 -95.01 41.53
C GLN A 264 -14.31 -93.62 41.88
N GLY A 265 -14.77 -93.40 43.12
CA GLY A 265 -15.15 -92.08 43.63
C GLY A 265 -13.99 -91.08 43.56
N ARG A 266 -12.83 -91.42 44.12
CA ARG A 266 -11.61 -90.59 44.03
C ARG A 266 -11.21 -90.28 42.59
N GLN A 267 -11.23 -91.28 41.70
CA GLN A 267 -10.83 -91.09 40.31
C GLN A 267 -11.79 -90.14 39.58
N ASN A 268 -13.10 -90.25 39.82
CA ASN A 268 -14.08 -89.31 39.28
C ASN A 268 -13.92 -87.90 39.85
N ASP A 269 -13.58 -87.73 41.13
CA ASP A 269 -13.36 -86.41 41.72
C ASP A 269 -12.02 -85.78 41.30
N GLU A 270 -10.99 -86.60 41.06
CA GLU A 270 -9.74 -86.17 40.39
C GLU A 270 -10.00 -85.74 38.94
N LEU A 271 -10.87 -86.46 38.21
CA LEU A 271 -11.28 -86.09 36.85
C LEU A 271 -11.99 -84.74 36.84
N LYS A 272 -13.02 -84.55 37.68
CA LYS A 272 -13.74 -83.28 37.84
C LYS A 272 -12.80 -82.13 38.22
N ARG A 273 -11.78 -82.39 39.06
CA ARG A 273 -10.81 -81.35 39.44
C ARG A 273 -9.94 -80.94 38.25
N LYS A 274 -9.51 -81.89 37.42
CA LYS A 274 -8.78 -81.62 36.17
C LYS A 274 -9.63 -80.86 35.15
N GLU A 275 -10.90 -81.22 35.01
CA GLU A 275 -11.86 -80.51 34.16
C GLU A 275 -12.07 -79.06 34.66
N ALA A 276 -12.24 -78.87 35.97
CA ALA A 276 -12.37 -77.55 36.58
C ALA A 276 -11.10 -76.69 36.43
N GLU A 277 -9.92 -77.30 36.56
CA GLU A 277 -8.64 -76.60 36.37
C GLU A 277 -8.41 -76.22 34.90
N ALA A 278 -8.73 -77.11 33.95
CA ALA A 278 -8.69 -76.78 32.52
C ALA A 278 -9.67 -75.66 32.15
N LEU A 279 -10.86 -75.62 32.76
CA LEU A 279 -11.80 -74.50 32.62
C LEU A 279 -11.26 -73.19 33.24
N ARG A 280 -10.51 -73.28 34.35
CA ARG A 280 -9.85 -72.13 34.99
C ARG A 280 -8.73 -71.56 34.11
N GLU A 281 -7.90 -72.42 33.53
CA GLU A 281 -6.85 -72.03 32.59
C GLU A 281 -7.44 -71.38 31.33
N ALA A 282 -8.46 -71.98 30.72
CA ALA A 282 -9.15 -71.41 29.57
C ALA A 282 -9.83 -70.05 29.87
N ALA A 283 -10.36 -69.87 31.09
CA ALA A 283 -10.91 -68.59 31.52
C ALA A 283 -9.82 -67.52 31.72
N GLU A 284 -8.64 -67.90 32.19
CA GLU A 284 -7.49 -67.00 32.36
C GLU A 284 -6.90 -66.59 30.99
N GLU A 285 -6.76 -67.51 30.04
CA GLU A 285 -6.39 -67.19 28.64
C GLU A 285 -7.37 -66.21 27.99
N LEU A 286 -8.68 -66.41 28.19
CA LEU A 286 -9.71 -65.49 27.71
C LEU A 286 -9.59 -64.11 28.36
N ARG A 287 -9.30 -64.05 29.67
CA ARG A 287 -9.09 -62.78 30.38
C ARG A 287 -7.85 -62.04 29.86
N ASP A 288 -6.74 -62.75 29.68
CA ASP A 288 -5.49 -62.15 29.20
C ASP A 288 -5.61 -61.72 27.72
N THR A 289 -6.38 -62.44 26.91
CA THR A 289 -6.76 -62.03 25.54
C THR A 289 -7.62 -60.76 25.55
N ALA A 290 -8.60 -60.68 26.46
CA ALA A 290 -9.44 -59.49 26.62
C ALA A 290 -8.64 -58.28 27.12
N GLU A 291 -7.71 -58.49 28.04
CA GLU A 291 -6.81 -57.46 28.59
C GLU A 291 -5.82 -56.95 27.54
N SER A 292 -5.23 -57.84 26.75
CA SER A 292 -4.43 -57.49 25.57
C SER A 292 -5.24 -56.64 24.57
N THR A 293 -6.49 -57.04 24.29
CA THR A 293 -7.42 -56.28 23.43
C THR A 293 -7.77 -54.91 24.02
N ARG A 294 -7.92 -54.80 25.34
CA ARG A 294 -8.16 -53.53 26.05
C ARG A 294 -6.96 -52.59 25.91
N ASN A 295 -5.75 -53.11 26.09
CA ASN A 295 -4.51 -52.34 25.99
C ASN A 295 -4.21 -51.89 24.55
N ALA A 296 -4.53 -52.70 23.54
CA ALA A 296 -4.49 -52.29 22.14
C ALA A 296 -5.44 -51.10 21.86
N LYS A 297 -6.72 -51.21 22.27
CA LYS A 297 -7.72 -50.13 22.10
C LYS A 297 -7.35 -48.85 22.85
N GLU A 298 -6.73 -48.96 24.02
CA GLU A 298 -6.23 -47.79 24.76
C GLU A 298 -5.04 -47.12 24.05
N THR A 299 -4.17 -47.92 23.42
CA THR A 299 -3.08 -47.41 22.57
C THR A 299 -3.64 -46.66 21.35
N ASP A 300 -4.63 -47.24 20.67
CA ASP A 300 -5.32 -46.58 19.53
C ASP A 300 -6.00 -45.28 19.95
N ARG A 301 -6.65 -45.27 21.14
CA ARG A 301 -7.28 -44.07 21.71
C ARG A 301 -6.25 -42.97 22.00
N GLN A 302 -5.09 -43.32 22.54
CA GLN A 302 -4.00 -42.37 22.79
C GLN A 302 -3.42 -41.81 21.48
N ALA A 303 -3.21 -42.65 20.47
CA ALA A 303 -2.78 -42.21 19.14
C ALA A 303 -3.79 -41.25 18.49
N ALA A 304 -5.09 -41.56 18.56
CA ALA A 304 -6.16 -40.71 18.06
C ALA A 304 -6.23 -39.35 18.79
N GLU A 305 -6.02 -39.33 20.11
CA GLU A 305 -5.98 -38.11 20.91
C GLU A 305 -4.76 -37.23 20.56
N VAL A 306 -3.58 -37.82 20.32
CA VAL A 306 -2.41 -37.08 19.83
C VAL A 306 -2.67 -36.47 18.45
N ILE A 307 -3.33 -37.20 17.54
CA ILE A 307 -3.74 -36.66 16.24
C ILE A 307 -4.71 -35.49 16.43
N ARG A 308 -5.73 -35.63 17.29
CA ARG A 308 -6.69 -34.56 17.60
C ARG A 308 -6.01 -33.30 18.14
N GLN A 309 -5.06 -33.44 19.07
CA GLN A 309 -4.31 -32.32 19.65
C GLN A 309 -3.44 -31.61 18.60
N ASN A 310 -2.76 -32.36 17.74
CA ASN A 310 -1.98 -31.79 16.63
C ASN A 310 -2.88 -31.05 15.62
N THR A 311 -4.02 -31.62 15.25
CA THR A 311 -5.02 -30.97 14.38
C THR A 311 -5.54 -29.68 14.99
N GLU A 312 -5.88 -29.68 16.29
CA GLU A 312 -6.36 -28.50 16.99
C GLU A 312 -5.28 -27.41 17.09
N LYS A 313 -4.03 -27.80 17.33
CA LYS A 313 -2.89 -26.88 17.30
C LYS A 313 -2.75 -26.19 15.94
N SER A 314 -2.78 -26.95 14.83
CA SER A 314 -2.74 -26.36 13.49
C SER A 314 -3.97 -25.48 13.20
N ARG A 315 -5.16 -25.83 13.71
CA ARG A 315 -6.36 -24.99 13.59
C ARG A 315 -6.19 -23.65 14.29
N VAL A 316 -5.60 -23.63 15.49
CA VAL A 316 -5.30 -22.40 16.25
C VAL A 316 -4.20 -21.58 15.57
N GLU A 317 -3.17 -22.21 15.02
CA GLU A 317 -2.12 -21.53 14.24
C GLU A 317 -2.70 -20.84 12.99
N GLU A 318 -3.60 -21.50 12.24
CA GLU A 318 -4.30 -20.87 11.11
C GLU A 318 -5.29 -19.79 11.53
N GLU A 319 -6.01 -19.95 12.65
CA GLU A 319 -6.89 -18.91 13.18
C GLU A 319 -6.09 -17.66 13.58
N THR A 320 -4.90 -17.85 14.15
CA THR A 320 -3.98 -16.74 14.50
C THR A 320 -3.51 -16.00 13.24
N LYS A 321 -3.19 -16.73 12.15
CA LYS A 321 -2.86 -16.12 10.84
C LYS A 321 -4.04 -15.36 10.25
N ARG A 322 -5.27 -15.91 10.33
CA ARG A 322 -6.49 -15.22 9.89
C ARG A 322 -6.72 -13.93 10.66
N ALA A 323 -6.61 -13.95 11.98
CA ALA A 323 -6.76 -12.77 12.83
C ALA A 323 -5.73 -11.69 12.46
N ALA A 324 -4.46 -12.04 12.29
CA ALA A 324 -3.42 -11.10 11.89
C ALA A 324 -3.65 -10.49 10.49
N ALA A 325 -4.09 -11.29 9.52
CA ALA A 325 -4.43 -10.82 8.18
C ALA A 325 -5.63 -9.86 8.18
N GLU A 326 -6.64 -10.15 9.00
CA GLU A 326 -7.83 -9.31 9.18
C GLU A 326 -7.50 -7.98 9.87
N ASP A 327 -6.58 -7.97 10.83
CA ASP A 327 -6.10 -6.75 11.50
C ASP A 327 -5.36 -5.83 10.50
N ILE A 328 -4.50 -6.40 9.65
CA ILE A 328 -3.84 -5.68 8.54
C ILE A 328 -4.87 -5.13 7.54
N ARG A 329 -5.91 -5.91 7.21
CA ARG A 329 -7.01 -5.47 6.33
C ARG A 329 -7.74 -4.26 6.92
N ASN A 330 -8.05 -4.30 8.21
CA ASN A 330 -8.73 -3.22 8.92
C ASN A 330 -7.87 -1.95 9.01
N GLN A 331 -6.57 -2.08 9.31
CA GLN A 331 -5.63 -0.95 9.31
C GLN A 331 -5.50 -0.30 7.92
N THR A 332 -5.42 -1.11 6.86
CA THR A 332 -5.37 -0.63 5.47
C THR A 332 -6.65 0.12 5.09
N GLU A 333 -7.82 -0.39 5.50
CA GLU A 333 -9.11 0.26 5.25
C GLU A 333 -9.27 1.58 6.02
N GLN A 334 -8.77 1.67 7.26
CA GLN A 334 -8.71 2.93 8.01
C GLN A 334 -7.80 3.98 7.33
N LEU A 335 -6.64 3.57 6.81
CA LEU A 335 -5.77 4.45 6.03
C LEU A 335 -6.47 4.92 4.75
N ARG A 336 -7.12 4.02 4.02
CA ARG A 336 -7.91 4.35 2.82
C ARG A 336 -9.03 5.35 3.11
N SER A 337 -9.77 5.14 4.20
CA SER A 337 -10.82 6.06 4.66
C SER A 337 -10.27 7.44 5.04
N THR A 338 -9.10 7.48 5.69
CA THR A 338 -8.42 8.73 6.08
C THR A 338 -7.96 9.53 4.86
N GLU A 339 -7.34 8.87 3.87
CA GLU A 339 -6.93 9.53 2.63
C GLU A 339 -8.13 9.98 1.78
N GLU A 340 -9.22 9.20 1.73
CA GLU A 340 -10.45 9.63 1.05
C GLU A 340 -11.06 10.87 1.73
N GLY A 341 -11.02 10.95 3.06
CA GLY A 341 -11.40 12.14 3.81
C GLY A 341 -10.58 13.38 3.42
N LYS A 342 -9.25 13.23 3.27
CA LYS A 342 -8.37 14.32 2.79
C LYS A 342 -8.71 14.73 1.34
N ARG A 343 -8.93 13.75 0.44
CA ARG A 343 -9.34 14.01 -0.95
C ARG A 343 -10.65 14.80 -1.02
N ILE A 344 -11.63 14.47 -0.18
CA ILE A 344 -12.92 15.18 -0.10
C ILE A 344 -12.73 16.65 0.34
N GLU A 345 -11.85 16.93 1.29
CA GLU A 345 -11.58 18.32 1.71
C GLU A 345 -10.78 19.13 0.67
N GLU A 346 -9.81 18.53 -0.02
CA GLU A 346 -9.15 19.21 -1.14
C GLU A 346 -10.12 19.43 -2.33
N GLU A 347 -11.05 18.51 -2.58
CA GLU A 347 -12.10 18.71 -3.57
C GLU A 347 -13.02 19.87 -3.21
N LYS A 348 -13.45 19.98 -1.93
CA LYS A 348 -14.23 21.14 -1.45
C LYS A 348 -13.49 22.46 -1.65
N LYS A 349 -12.19 22.51 -1.33
CA LYS A 349 -11.35 23.70 -1.57
C LYS A 349 -11.26 24.06 -3.06
N ARG A 350 -11.09 23.05 -3.93
CA ARG A 350 -11.07 23.23 -5.38
C ARG A 350 -12.40 23.80 -5.90
N VAL A 351 -13.53 23.23 -5.47
CA VAL A 351 -14.87 23.73 -5.84
C VAL A 351 -15.11 25.15 -5.34
N ALA A 352 -14.67 25.49 -4.12
CA ALA A 352 -14.77 26.84 -3.59
C ALA A 352 -13.92 27.85 -4.37
N ALA A 353 -12.67 27.50 -4.70
CA ALA A 353 -11.79 28.32 -5.53
C ALA A 353 -12.35 28.53 -6.95
N GLU A 354 -12.88 27.48 -7.57
CA GLU A 354 -13.51 27.54 -8.89
C GLU A 354 -14.80 28.38 -8.89
N THR A 355 -15.58 28.32 -7.81
CA THR A 355 -16.75 29.19 -7.60
C THR A 355 -16.34 30.66 -7.53
N LEU A 356 -15.27 30.99 -6.80
CA LEU A 356 -14.71 32.34 -6.73
C LEU A 356 -14.16 32.80 -8.08
N ARG A 357 -13.48 31.91 -8.84
CA ARG A 357 -12.98 32.19 -10.18
C ARG A 357 -14.13 32.56 -11.14
N ASN A 358 -15.19 31.76 -11.15
CA ASN A 358 -16.38 32.02 -11.97
C ASN A 358 -17.09 33.31 -11.57
N GLN A 359 -17.17 33.64 -10.27
CA GLN A 359 -17.73 34.91 -9.81
C GLN A 359 -16.87 36.12 -10.21
N SER A 360 -15.53 35.97 -10.20
CA SER A 360 -14.61 37.00 -10.69
C SER A 360 -14.77 37.21 -12.20
N GLU A 361 -14.96 36.13 -12.97
CA GLU A 361 -15.14 36.20 -14.42
C GLU A 361 -16.46 36.89 -14.80
N ILE A 362 -17.56 36.56 -14.11
CA ILE A 362 -18.85 37.26 -14.24
C ILE A 362 -18.71 38.77 -13.94
N ASN A 363 -17.84 39.15 -12.99
CA ASN A 363 -17.59 40.56 -12.68
C ASN A 363 -16.71 41.22 -13.75
N ARG A 364 -15.73 40.50 -14.31
CA ARG A 364 -14.89 40.95 -15.43
C ARG A 364 -15.74 41.23 -16.66
N ASP A 365 -16.62 40.30 -17.05
CA ASP A 365 -17.49 40.45 -18.22
C ASP A 365 -18.49 41.61 -18.07
N LYS A 366 -19.01 41.84 -16.86
CA LYS A 366 -19.85 43.02 -16.55
C LYS A 366 -19.06 44.33 -16.69
N ALA A 367 -17.83 44.38 -16.19
CA ALA A 367 -16.97 45.56 -16.30
C ALA A 367 -16.58 45.83 -17.76
N GLU A 368 -16.28 44.79 -18.53
CA GLU A 368 -15.99 44.88 -19.96
C GLU A 368 -17.20 45.43 -20.73
N LYS A 369 -18.40 44.89 -20.50
CA LYS A 369 -19.63 45.41 -21.13
C LYS A 369 -19.86 46.90 -20.79
N LEU A 370 -19.66 47.31 -19.53
CA LEU A 370 -19.78 48.72 -19.13
C LEU A 370 -18.73 49.61 -19.83
N ARG A 371 -17.53 49.09 -20.09
CA ARG A 371 -16.50 49.79 -20.84
C ARG A 371 -16.90 49.94 -22.31
N ASP A 372 -17.44 48.89 -22.94
CA ASP A 372 -17.88 48.92 -24.33
C ASP A 372 -19.11 49.83 -24.52
N ASP A 373 -20.05 49.83 -23.57
CA ASP A 373 -21.18 50.77 -23.54
C ASP A 373 -20.67 52.23 -23.44
N ALA A 374 -19.63 52.48 -22.62
CA ALA A 374 -19.02 53.80 -22.45
C ALA A 374 -18.14 54.24 -23.65
N GLU A 375 -17.47 53.30 -24.33
CA GLU A 375 -16.73 53.56 -25.57
C GLU A 375 -17.69 53.93 -26.70
N THR A 376 -18.82 53.22 -26.80
CA THR A 376 -19.90 53.50 -27.76
C THR A 376 -20.49 54.90 -27.56
N LEU A 377 -20.73 55.30 -26.30
CA LEU A 377 -21.18 56.65 -25.96
C LEU A 377 -20.15 57.70 -26.37
N ARG A 378 -18.87 57.52 -26.03
CA ARG A 378 -17.81 58.47 -26.39
C ARG A 378 -17.65 58.61 -27.91
N ALA A 379 -17.78 57.51 -28.66
CA ALA A 379 -17.75 57.54 -30.12
C ALA A 379 -18.94 58.31 -30.73
N ALA A 380 -20.12 58.26 -30.10
CA ALA A 380 -21.26 59.08 -30.50
C ALA A 380 -21.01 60.58 -30.18
N GLU A 381 -20.50 60.90 -29.00
CA GLU A 381 -20.13 62.27 -28.60
C GLU A 381 -19.03 62.86 -29.50
N GLU A 382 -18.09 62.04 -29.98
CA GLU A 382 -17.06 62.40 -30.97
C GLU A 382 -17.71 62.83 -32.30
N VAL A 383 -18.64 62.01 -32.82
CA VAL A 383 -19.39 62.29 -34.06
C VAL A 383 -20.25 63.55 -33.93
N ASP A 384 -20.94 63.74 -32.82
CA ASP A 384 -21.78 64.93 -32.58
C ASP A 384 -20.94 66.21 -32.53
N ARG A 385 -19.76 66.17 -31.90
CA ARG A 385 -18.80 67.30 -31.91
C ARG A 385 -18.23 67.55 -33.30
N ASP A 386 -17.86 66.51 -34.04
CA ASP A 386 -17.32 66.67 -35.38
C ASP A 386 -18.37 67.30 -36.32
N ASN A 387 -19.64 66.90 -36.21
CA ASN A 387 -20.75 67.53 -36.90
C ASN A 387 -20.89 69.02 -36.52
N ALA A 388 -20.87 69.35 -35.23
CA ALA A 388 -20.95 70.74 -34.76
C ALA A 388 -19.76 71.61 -35.22
N GLU A 389 -18.56 71.02 -35.33
CA GLU A 389 -17.38 71.71 -35.86
C GLU A 389 -17.49 71.92 -37.38
N GLN A 390 -18.04 70.97 -38.14
CA GLN A 390 -18.37 71.18 -39.56
C GLN A 390 -19.38 72.30 -39.75
N GLU A 391 -20.45 72.35 -38.94
CA GLU A 391 -21.41 73.47 -38.96
C GLU A 391 -20.73 74.81 -38.64
N ARG A 392 -19.84 74.84 -37.64
CA ARG A 392 -19.06 76.04 -37.28
C ARG A 392 -18.17 76.50 -38.43
N ILE A 393 -17.52 75.59 -39.15
CA ILE A 393 -16.70 75.88 -40.34
C ILE A 393 -17.55 76.47 -41.46
N VAL A 394 -18.75 75.92 -41.69
CA VAL A 394 -19.70 76.44 -42.69
C VAL A 394 -20.17 77.86 -42.35
N GLU A 395 -20.51 78.13 -41.09
CA GLU A 395 -20.88 79.48 -40.64
C GLU A 395 -19.69 80.47 -40.69
N GLU A 396 -18.48 80.03 -40.36
CA GLU A 396 -17.28 80.87 -40.51
C GLU A 396 -17.01 81.24 -41.98
N SER A 397 -17.19 80.28 -42.89
CA SER A 397 -17.09 80.51 -44.34
C SER A 397 -18.13 81.53 -44.82
N LYS A 398 -19.38 81.43 -44.34
CA LYS A 398 -20.42 82.45 -44.60
C LYS A 398 -20.03 83.83 -44.05
N ARG A 399 -19.43 83.89 -42.84
CA ARG A 399 -18.93 85.15 -42.25
C ARG A 399 -17.81 85.77 -43.07
N ASP A 400 -16.82 84.99 -43.50
CA ASP A 400 -15.72 85.44 -44.36
C ASP A 400 -16.22 85.97 -45.71
N ILE A 401 -17.18 85.28 -46.35
CA ILE A 401 -17.83 85.76 -47.58
C ILE A 401 -18.56 87.09 -47.32
N ALA A 402 -19.29 87.22 -46.21
CA ALA A 402 -20.01 88.45 -45.87
C ALA A 402 -19.07 89.62 -45.50
N GLU A 403 -17.93 89.34 -44.86
CA GLU A 403 -16.89 90.34 -44.57
C GLU A 403 -16.20 90.81 -45.85
N LYS A 404 -15.85 89.88 -46.77
CA LYS A 404 -15.32 90.21 -48.10
C LYS A 404 -16.30 91.06 -48.91
N ALA A 405 -17.60 90.74 -48.87
CA ALA A 405 -18.64 91.55 -49.51
C ALA A 405 -18.76 92.96 -48.89
N ARG A 406 -18.67 93.08 -47.55
CA ARG A 406 -18.65 94.39 -46.87
C ARG A 406 -17.39 95.19 -47.22
N ALA A 407 -16.21 94.57 -47.25
CA ALA A 407 -14.96 95.22 -47.64
C ALA A 407 -14.99 95.72 -49.09
N ALA A 408 -15.55 94.93 -50.02
CA ALA A 408 -15.73 95.35 -51.41
C ALA A 408 -16.73 96.52 -51.55
N ALA A 409 -17.85 96.49 -50.82
CA ALA A 409 -18.83 97.58 -50.81
C ALA A 409 -18.24 98.87 -50.21
N GLU A 410 -17.43 98.76 -49.15
CA GLU A 410 -16.72 99.89 -48.55
C GLU A 410 -15.65 100.48 -49.48
N ALA A 411 -14.91 99.65 -50.22
CA ALA A 411 -13.97 100.11 -51.24
C ALA A 411 -14.67 100.90 -52.37
N GLU A 412 -15.83 100.43 -52.84
CA GLU A 412 -16.64 101.16 -53.83
C GLU A 412 -17.22 102.45 -53.25
N ARG A 413 -17.62 102.47 -51.97
CA ARG A 413 -18.02 103.69 -51.26
C ARG A 413 -16.88 104.71 -51.20
N GLN A 414 -15.66 104.26 -50.89
CA GLN A 414 -14.48 105.12 -50.87
C GLN A 414 -14.11 105.65 -52.25
N LYS A 415 -14.26 104.85 -53.31
CA LYS A 415 -14.08 105.29 -54.70
C LYS A 415 -15.07 106.41 -55.07
N LYS A 416 -16.37 106.21 -54.79
CA LYS A 416 -17.41 107.23 -55.02
C LYS A 416 -17.20 108.50 -54.19
N GLU A 417 -16.73 108.37 -52.96
CA GLU A 417 -16.37 109.53 -52.13
C GLU A 417 -15.17 110.28 -52.70
N GLY A 418 -14.18 109.57 -53.27
CA GLY A 418 -13.08 110.16 -54.03
C GLY A 418 -13.55 110.90 -55.28
N GLU A 419 -14.44 110.30 -56.07
CA GLU A 419 -15.08 110.93 -57.25
C GLU A 419 -15.83 112.21 -56.84
N ARG A 420 -16.65 112.14 -55.78
CA ARG A 420 -17.37 113.29 -55.20
C ARG A 420 -16.42 114.40 -54.72
N ILE A 421 -15.26 114.05 -54.16
CA ILE A 421 -14.23 115.03 -53.77
C ILE A 421 -13.62 115.71 -55.00
N ILE A 422 -13.38 114.97 -56.09
CA ILE A 422 -12.87 115.52 -57.36
C ILE A 422 -13.92 116.45 -58.00
N GLU A 423 -15.18 116.04 -58.08
CA GLU A 423 -16.27 116.91 -58.56
C GLU A 423 -16.41 118.18 -57.73
N GLU A 424 -16.31 118.07 -56.40
CA GLU A 424 -16.33 119.21 -55.48
C GLU A 424 -15.11 120.15 -55.66
N GLN A 425 -13.93 119.59 -55.98
CA GLN A 425 -12.75 120.38 -56.33
C GLN A 425 -12.93 121.10 -57.68
N LEU A 426 -13.43 120.41 -58.71
CA LEU A 426 -13.74 121.00 -60.01
C LEU A 426 -14.79 122.11 -59.89
N ARG A 427 -15.84 121.91 -59.08
CA ARG A 427 -16.84 122.93 -58.75
C ARG A 427 -16.22 124.17 -58.10
N LYS A 428 -15.29 123.98 -57.16
CA LYS A 428 -14.56 125.09 -56.53
C LYS A 428 -13.68 125.84 -57.54
N THR A 429 -12.96 125.13 -58.41
CA THR A 429 -12.16 125.75 -59.47
C THR A 429 -13.02 126.54 -60.45
N ALA A 430 -14.19 126.00 -60.85
CA ALA A 430 -15.14 126.70 -61.71
C ALA A 430 -15.74 127.95 -61.04
N GLU A 431 -16.03 127.89 -59.74
CA GLU A 431 -16.50 129.05 -58.97
C GLU A 431 -15.42 130.11 -58.79
N VAL A 432 -14.15 129.74 -58.61
CA VAL A 432 -13.01 130.69 -58.63
C VAL A 432 -12.90 131.36 -60.00
N ALA A 433 -12.94 130.59 -61.10
CA ALA A 433 -12.91 131.16 -62.45
C ALA A 433 -14.14 132.06 -62.73
N ARG A 434 -15.31 131.74 -62.18
CA ARG A 434 -16.49 132.61 -62.23
C ARG A 434 -16.26 133.91 -61.47
N GLN A 435 -15.61 133.86 -60.31
CA GLN A 435 -15.24 135.04 -59.52
C GLN A 435 -14.18 135.90 -60.22
N GLU A 436 -13.18 135.30 -60.87
CA GLU A 436 -12.19 136.03 -61.68
C GLU A 436 -12.84 136.73 -62.90
N ASN A 437 -13.76 136.05 -63.58
CA ASN A 437 -14.56 136.64 -64.67
C ASN A 437 -15.49 137.76 -64.16
N GLU A 438 -16.10 137.59 -62.99
CA GLU A 438 -16.91 138.60 -62.30
C GLU A 438 -16.07 139.84 -61.96
N THR A 439 -14.89 139.68 -61.38
CA THR A 439 -13.93 140.76 -61.10
C THR A 439 -13.45 141.43 -62.38
N THR A 440 -13.23 140.67 -63.46
CA THR A 440 -12.87 141.21 -64.78
C THR A 440 -14.00 142.07 -65.34
N ARG A 441 -15.26 141.60 -65.26
CA ARG A 441 -16.43 142.38 -65.68
C ARG A 441 -16.60 143.65 -64.83
N GLN A 442 -16.38 143.58 -63.52
CA GLN A 442 -16.42 144.74 -62.63
C GLN A 442 -15.33 145.76 -63.00
N THR A 443 -14.10 145.32 -63.25
CA THR A 443 -13.00 146.19 -63.73
C THR A 443 -13.34 146.85 -65.08
N GLN A 444 -13.95 146.10 -66.01
CA GLN A 444 -14.40 146.64 -67.30
C GLN A 444 -15.54 147.66 -67.12
N GLU A 445 -16.45 147.42 -66.16
CA GLU A 445 -17.54 148.33 -65.84
C GLU A 445 -17.03 149.61 -65.16
N GLU A 446 -16.07 149.52 -64.23
CA GLU A 446 -15.36 150.68 -63.67
C GLU A 446 -14.63 151.48 -64.76
N GLN A 447 -13.97 150.82 -65.72
CA GLN A 447 -13.35 151.49 -66.87
C GLN A 447 -14.40 152.15 -67.78
N ARG A 448 -15.56 151.53 -67.97
CA ARG A 448 -16.69 152.10 -68.73
C ARG A 448 -17.26 153.33 -68.01
N GLU A 449 -17.42 153.26 -66.70
CA GLU A 449 -17.85 154.39 -65.86
C GLU A 449 -16.83 155.53 -65.89
N GLN A 450 -15.54 155.25 -65.68
CA GLN A 450 -14.46 156.24 -65.80
C GLN A 450 -14.41 156.87 -67.20
N GLY A 451 -14.56 156.06 -68.26
CA GLY A 451 -14.66 156.56 -69.63
C GLY A 451 -15.89 157.44 -69.86
N THR A 452 -17.02 157.12 -69.23
CA THR A 452 -18.26 157.92 -69.27
C THR A 452 -18.07 159.23 -68.51
N VAL A 453 -17.46 159.21 -67.32
CA VAL A 453 -17.10 160.40 -66.52
C VAL A 453 -16.11 161.27 -67.28
N GLN A 454 -15.09 160.70 -67.93
CA GLN A 454 -14.15 161.46 -68.75
C GLN A 454 -14.81 162.04 -70.00
N ALA A 455 -15.77 161.35 -70.60
CA ALA A 455 -16.57 161.90 -71.69
C ALA A 455 -17.45 163.08 -71.23
N ILE A 456 -18.02 163.00 -70.02
CA ILE A 456 -18.74 164.12 -69.38
C ILE A 456 -17.77 165.28 -69.13
N LEU A 457 -16.62 165.06 -68.49
CA LEU A 457 -15.60 166.10 -68.26
C LEU A 457 -15.11 166.74 -69.56
N ASN A 458 -14.88 165.95 -70.61
CA ASN A 458 -14.51 166.46 -71.93
C ASN A 458 -15.64 167.30 -72.57
N ALA A 459 -16.91 166.91 -72.37
CA ALA A 459 -18.07 167.65 -72.83
C ALA A 459 -18.29 168.94 -72.02
N GLU A 460 -18.07 168.91 -70.71
CA GLU A 460 -18.08 170.09 -69.82
C GLU A 460 -16.93 171.05 -70.18
N GLU A 461 -15.73 170.54 -70.43
CA GLU A 461 -14.59 171.34 -70.87
C GLU A 461 -14.82 171.93 -72.28
N ALA A 462 -15.40 171.15 -73.20
CA ALA A 462 -15.80 171.64 -74.52
C ALA A 462 -16.91 172.71 -74.42
N THR A 463 -17.86 172.53 -73.51
CA THR A 463 -18.91 173.52 -73.20
C THR A 463 -18.33 174.76 -72.54
N GLY A 464 -17.38 174.62 -71.63
CA GLY A 464 -16.66 175.73 -71.00
C GLY A 464 -15.78 176.50 -71.99
N LYS A 465 -15.11 175.80 -72.91
CA LYS A 465 -14.38 176.39 -74.05
C LYS A 465 -15.33 177.10 -75.01
N ALA A 466 -16.50 176.53 -75.30
CA ALA A 466 -17.53 177.15 -76.12
C ALA A 466 -18.11 178.41 -75.45
N ASN A 467 -18.46 178.34 -74.16
CA ASN A 467 -18.91 179.50 -73.38
C ASN A 467 -17.82 180.58 -73.33
N THR A 468 -16.56 180.22 -73.09
CA THR A 468 -15.43 181.17 -73.14
C THR A 468 -15.25 181.77 -74.54
N ALA A 469 -15.51 181.02 -75.61
CA ALA A 469 -15.48 181.52 -76.98
C ALA A 469 -16.66 182.46 -77.28
N THR A 470 -17.85 182.16 -76.76
CA THR A 470 -19.04 183.02 -76.77
C THR A 470 -18.77 184.32 -75.99
N ASP A 471 -18.21 184.25 -74.79
CA ASP A 471 -17.86 185.42 -73.98
C ASP A 471 -16.78 186.27 -74.65
N ARG A 472 -15.78 185.66 -75.31
CA ARG A 472 -14.82 186.40 -76.15
C ARG A 472 -15.46 187.01 -77.39
N ALA A 473 -16.43 186.34 -78.02
CA ALA A 473 -17.17 186.89 -79.15
C ALA A 473 -18.04 188.08 -78.72
N ASN A 474 -18.72 187.98 -77.58
CA ASN A 474 -19.48 189.06 -76.96
C ASN A 474 -18.56 190.23 -76.55
N THR A 475 -17.41 189.94 -75.95
CA THR A 475 -16.39 190.95 -75.59
C THR A 475 -15.80 191.61 -76.84
N ALA A 476 -15.62 190.87 -77.94
CA ALA A 476 -15.21 191.45 -79.22
C ALA A 476 -16.31 192.31 -79.86
N ALA A 477 -17.59 191.97 -79.65
CA ALA A 477 -18.72 192.78 -80.07
C ALA A 477 -18.85 194.08 -79.25
N GLU A 478 -18.77 194.05 -77.92
CA GLU A 478 -18.78 195.26 -77.07
C GLU A 478 -17.59 196.20 -77.36
N ASN A 479 -16.41 195.64 -77.65
CA ASN A 479 -15.25 196.44 -78.06
C ASN A 479 -15.38 196.99 -79.49
N ALA A 480 -16.24 196.41 -80.34
CA ALA A 480 -16.58 196.96 -81.65
C ALA A 480 -17.62 198.10 -81.56
N GLU A 481 -18.58 198.01 -80.64
CA GLU A 481 -19.61 199.06 -80.45
C GLU A 481 -19.04 200.39 -79.92
N ASN A 482 -17.95 200.37 -79.15
CA ASN A 482 -17.35 201.59 -78.57
C ASN A 482 -16.43 202.40 -79.51
N ILE A 483 -16.16 201.93 -80.73
CA ILE A 483 -15.32 202.65 -81.71
C ILE A 483 -16.18 203.44 -82.73
N VAL A 484 -17.47 203.13 -82.87
CA VAL A 484 -18.33 203.65 -83.96
C VAL A 484 -19.27 204.78 -83.50
N LYS A 485 -18.72 205.87 -82.93
CA LYS A 485 -19.48 207.14 -82.71
C LYS A 485 -18.67 208.42 -82.99
N GLY A 486 -18.26 208.59 -84.25
CA GLY A 486 -17.73 209.83 -84.82
C GLY A 486 -16.76 209.55 -85.97
N PHE A 487 -17.03 209.87 -87.24
CA PHE A 487 -18.05 210.74 -87.84
C PHE A 487 -18.52 210.20 -89.20
N GLN A 488 -19.79 210.51 -89.55
CA GLN A 488 -20.34 210.56 -90.92
C GLN A 488 -20.35 209.26 -91.77
N SER A 489 -21.10 209.20 -92.87
CA SER A 489 -22.52 209.54 -93.13
C SER A 489 -22.87 208.98 -94.51
N ASP A 490 -24.17 208.79 -94.77
CA ASP A 490 -24.75 208.56 -96.10
C ASP A 490 -24.44 207.20 -96.75
N TRP A 491 -25.35 206.71 -97.61
CA TRP A 491 -25.39 205.35 -98.21
C TRP A 491 -25.66 204.23 -97.18
N ASN A 492 -26.71 203.39 -97.21
CA ASN A 492 -27.77 203.06 -98.19
C ASN A 492 -27.28 202.60 -99.58
N VAL A 493 -27.93 201.59 -100.17
CA VAL A 493 -27.43 200.69 -101.24
C VAL A 493 -26.55 199.55 -100.67
N ALA A 494 -26.58 198.29 -101.10
CA ALA A 494 -27.58 197.34 -101.60
C ALA A 494 -26.76 196.10 -102.03
N ASP A 495 -27.36 194.90 -101.89
CA ASP A 495 -27.18 193.74 -102.81
C ASP A 495 -25.78 193.06 -102.89
N PRO A 496 -25.59 191.92 -103.59
CA PRO A 496 -26.55 190.93 -104.10
C PRO A 496 -26.27 189.46 -103.66
N SER A 497 -27.17 188.59 -104.14
CA SER A 497 -27.13 187.12 -104.23
C SER A 497 -25.79 186.37 -104.39
N ASP A 498 -25.69 185.22 -103.70
CA ASP A 498 -25.25 183.86 -104.13
C ASP A 498 -24.00 183.73 -105.06
N PRO A 499 -22.98 182.91 -104.69
CA PRO A 499 -23.04 181.49 -105.10
C PRO A 499 -22.33 180.47 -104.18
N ASN A 500 -22.94 179.29 -103.98
CA ASN A 500 -22.29 178.07 -104.51
C ASN A 500 -23.26 176.88 -104.74
N TYR A 501 -23.84 176.91 -105.93
CA TYR A 501 -24.50 175.79 -106.61
C TYR A 501 -23.47 174.84 -107.24
N ILE A 502 -23.81 173.57 -107.46
CA ILE A 502 -23.79 172.90 -108.79
C ILE A 502 -24.32 171.45 -108.71
N LYS A 503 -25.11 171.07 -109.73
CA LYS A 503 -25.58 169.71 -110.02
C LYS A 503 -24.48 168.82 -110.62
N ASN A 504 -24.45 167.52 -110.32
CA ASN A 504 -24.64 166.48 -111.35
C ASN A 504 -24.80 165.04 -110.82
N LYS A 505 -25.53 164.25 -111.62
CA LYS A 505 -26.03 162.86 -111.49
C LYS A 505 -24.93 161.83 -111.86
N PRO A 506 -24.83 160.61 -111.25
CA PRO A 506 -25.73 159.43 -111.41
C PRO A 506 -26.32 158.91 -110.08
N GLU A 507 -27.35 158.06 -109.93
CA GLU A 507 -28.31 157.27 -110.73
C GLU A 507 -28.39 155.83 -110.15
N ILE A 508 -29.46 155.54 -109.38
CA ILE A 508 -30.32 154.33 -109.33
C ILE A 508 -29.63 152.92 -109.36
N PRO A 509 -29.96 151.96 -108.45
CA PRO A 509 -31.35 151.57 -108.15
C PRO A 509 -31.81 151.37 -106.68
N THR A 510 -33.03 151.85 -106.47
CA THR A 510 -34.20 151.26 -105.78
C THR A 510 -34.13 149.86 -105.14
N LEU A 511 -34.70 149.71 -103.93
CA LEU A 511 -36.01 149.09 -103.58
C LEU A 511 -36.27 149.44 -102.09
N ALA A 512 -37.39 150.01 -101.59
CA ALA A 512 -38.83 149.82 -101.78
C ALA A 512 -39.48 148.74 -100.88
N SER A 513 -40.34 149.21 -99.97
CA SER A 513 -41.49 148.54 -99.33
C SER A 513 -41.28 147.59 -98.12
N ALA A 514 -42.19 147.76 -97.14
CA ALA A 514 -42.63 146.77 -96.16
C ALA A 514 -43.59 145.73 -96.84
N PRO A 515 -44.28 144.78 -96.14
CA PRO A 515 -44.29 144.45 -94.71
C PRO A 515 -44.29 142.93 -94.36
N GLY A 516 -44.20 142.60 -93.07
CA GLY A 516 -44.97 141.48 -92.46
C GLY A 516 -44.39 140.06 -92.40
N ALA A 517 -44.51 139.45 -91.19
CA ALA A 517 -44.87 138.06 -90.86
C ALA A 517 -44.24 136.84 -91.59
N ASP A 518 -43.66 135.96 -90.76
CA ASP A 518 -43.80 134.48 -90.78
C ASP A 518 -43.22 133.67 -91.96
N THR A 519 -42.14 134.13 -92.63
CA THR A 519 -41.38 133.29 -93.58
C THR A 519 -39.86 133.50 -93.51
N LEU A 520 -39.09 132.41 -93.63
CA LEU A 520 -37.64 132.45 -93.82
C LEU A 520 -37.31 132.20 -95.30
N SER A 521 -36.65 133.15 -95.94
CA SER A 521 -36.18 133.05 -97.32
C SER A 521 -34.66 132.97 -97.36
N TYR A 522 -34.10 131.98 -98.05
CA TYR A 522 -32.66 131.86 -98.28
C TYR A 522 -32.37 131.50 -99.74
N VAL A 523 -31.26 132.04 -100.26
CA VAL A 523 -30.79 131.80 -101.62
C VAL A 523 -29.62 130.81 -101.54
N ASN A 524 -29.75 129.66 -102.21
CA ASN A 524 -28.69 128.66 -102.22
C ASN A 524 -27.52 129.06 -103.16
N ALA A 525 -26.43 128.30 -103.12
CA ALA A 525 -25.23 128.52 -103.95
C ALA A 525 -25.48 128.51 -105.49
N ALA A 526 -26.68 128.12 -105.94
CA ALA A 526 -27.11 128.18 -107.35
C ALA A 526 -27.97 129.43 -107.67
N GLY A 527 -28.04 130.42 -106.77
CA GLY A 527 -28.67 131.72 -107.03
C GLY A 527 -30.21 131.69 -107.10
N THR A 528 -30.85 130.61 -106.68
CA THR A 528 -32.31 130.47 -106.69
C THR A 528 -32.89 130.62 -105.28
N THR A 529 -33.89 131.49 -105.12
CA THR A 529 -34.53 131.74 -103.82
C THR A 529 -35.48 130.60 -103.45
N VAL A 530 -35.29 130.01 -102.27
CA VAL A 530 -36.19 129.00 -101.68
C VAL A 530 -36.77 129.57 -100.39
N ASN A 531 -38.08 129.39 -100.19
CA ASN A 531 -38.84 129.96 -99.08
C ASN A 531 -39.37 128.84 -98.18
N PHE A 532 -39.13 128.95 -96.88
CA PHE A 532 -39.63 128.02 -95.85
C PHE A 532 -40.62 128.74 -94.94
N ARG A 533 -41.69 128.03 -94.57
CA ARG A 533 -42.75 128.46 -93.64
C ARG A 533 -42.65 127.69 -92.33
N ILE A 534 -43.17 128.27 -91.26
CA ILE A 534 -43.34 127.56 -89.99
C ILE A 534 -44.20 126.31 -90.24
N GLY A 535 -43.63 125.14 -89.98
CA GLY A 535 -44.22 123.83 -90.26
C GLY A 535 -43.53 123.00 -91.36
N ASP A 536 -42.63 123.58 -92.16
CA ASP A 536 -41.89 122.85 -93.20
C ASP A 536 -40.74 121.99 -92.61
N GLU A 537 -40.41 120.88 -93.28
CA GLU A 537 -39.42 119.89 -92.82
C GLU A 537 -38.21 119.79 -93.75
N VAL A 538 -37.02 119.68 -93.16
CA VAL A 538 -35.73 119.45 -93.83
C VAL A 538 -35.07 118.18 -93.28
N ARG A 539 -34.31 117.47 -94.12
CA ARG A 539 -33.57 116.25 -93.74
C ARG A 539 -32.07 116.54 -93.69
N VAL A 540 -31.41 116.09 -92.63
CA VAL A 540 -29.97 116.21 -92.38
C VAL A 540 -29.40 114.82 -92.14
N LEU A 541 -28.14 114.58 -92.50
CA LEU A 541 -27.45 113.31 -92.25
C LEU A 541 -26.45 113.50 -91.12
N GLU A 542 -26.66 112.86 -89.97
CA GLU A 542 -25.77 112.91 -88.81
C GLU A 542 -25.36 111.48 -88.42
N ASP A 543 -24.06 111.27 -88.19
CA ASP A 543 -23.42 109.98 -87.87
C ASP A 543 -23.82 108.74 -88.74
N GLY A 544 -24.36 109.00 -89.94
CA GLY A 544 -24.75 107.98 -90.91
C GLY A 544 -26.26 107.70 -91.01
N GLU A 545 -27.08 108.32 -90.17
CA GLU A 545 -28.55 108.24 -90.23
C GLU A 545 -29.18 109.59 -90.65
N TYR A 546 -30.37 109.53 -91.26
CA TYR A 546 -31.10 110.73 -91.69
C TYR A 546 -32.08 111.19 -90.62
N VAL A 547 -31.83 112.37 -90.06
CA VAL A 547 -32.68 113.04 -89.06
C VAL A 547 -33.52 114.13 -89.74
N PHE A 548 -34.79 114.25 -89.34
CA PHE A 548 -35.72 115.25 -89.88
C PHE A 548 -35.92 116.39 -88.89
N TYR A 549 -35.87 117.63 -89.37
CA TYR A 549 -36.06 118.83 -88.56
C TYR A 549 -37.16 119.72 -89.15
N LYS A 550 -38.03 120.22 -88.28
CA LYS A 550 -39.21 121.03 -88.61
C LYS A 550 -39.02 122.46 -88.12
N LEU A 551 -39.35 123.44 -88.95
CA LEU A 551 -39.31 124.86 -88.58
C LEU A 551 -40.47 125.18 -87.63
N TYR A 552 -40.19 125.57 -86.37
CA TYR A 552 -41.25 125.73 -85.35
C TYR A 552 -41.47 127.18 -84.89
N ASP A 553 -40.46 128.05 -84.96
CA ASP A 553 -40.59 129.47 -84.61
C ASP A 553 -39.70 130.35 -85.51
N LEU A 554 -40.13 131.60 -85.70
CA LEU A 554 -39.46 132.60 -86.52
C LEU A 554 -39.46 133.99 -85.85
N ALA A 555 -38.86 134.08 -84.66
CA ALA A 555 -38.76 135.32 -83.90
C ALA A 555 -37.47 136.10 -84.21
N GLY A 556 -37.59 137.41 -84.48
CA GLY A 556 -36.44 138.32 -84.60
C GLY A 556 -35.48 138.06 -85.78
N GLY A 557 -35.87 137.24 -86.75
CA GLY A 557 -35.02 136.84 -87.88
C GLY A 557 -34.14 135.60 -87.62
N VAL A 558 -34.31 134.93 -86.47
CA VAL A 558 -33.71 133.63 -86.20
C VAL A 558 -34.77 132.55 -86.42
N ALA A 559 -34.40 131.51 -87.18
CA ALA A 559 -35.23 130.33 -87.41
C ALA A 559 -34.90 129.26 -86.38
N SER A 560 -35.88 128.87 -85.57
CA SER A 560 -35.73 127.79 -84.59
C SER A 560 -36.29 126.49 -85.16
N TRP A 561 -35.42 125.48 -85.26
CA TRP A 561 -35.74 124.16 -85.81
C TRP A 561 -35.82 123.12 -84.69
N GLN A 562 -36.73 122.15 -84.82
CA GLN A 562 -36.97 121.09 -83.84
C GLN A 562 -36.95 119.72 -84.52
N GLU A 563 -36.37 118.72 -83.88
CA GLU A 563 -36.34 117.34 -84.39
C GLU A 563 -37.76 116.75 -84.47
N ALA A 564 -38.11 116.21 -85.63
CA ALA A 564 -39.45 115.71 -85.93
C ALA A 564 -39.67 114.28 -85.40
N GLY A 565 -39.85 114.12 -84.08
CA GLY A 565 -40.12 112.80 -83.50
C GLY A 565 -40.57 112.69 -82.04
N SER A 566 -40.28 113.66 -81.17
CA SER A 566 -40.36 113.45 -79.69
C SER A 566 -41.41 114.27 -78.92
N GLY A 567 -42.15 115.17 -79.57
CA GLY A 567 -43.38 115.78 -79.02
C GLY A 567 -43.20 116.66 -77.76
N THR A 568 -41.98 117.07 -77.41
CA THR A 568 -41.70 117.96 -76.28
C THR A 568 -40.80 119.14 -76.72
N ALA A 569 -41.13 120.35 -76.28
CA ALA A 569 -40.43 121.58 -76.68
C ALA A 569 -39.18 121.82 -75.82
N LEU A 570 -38.03 122.06 -76.48
CA LEU A 570 -36.78 122.43 -75.83
C LEU A 570 -36.60 123.96 -75.81
N PRO A 571 -36.25 124.57 -74.66
CA PRO A 571 -35.93 125.98 -74.58
C PRO A 571 -34.45 126.23 -74.94
N GLY A 572 -34.14 126.37 -76.23
CA GLY A 572 -32.82 126.80 -76.71
C GLY A 572 -32.36 126.12 -78.01
N ASN A 573 -31.91 126.93 -78.98
CA ASN A 573 -31.71 126.56 -80.38
C ASN A 573 -30.63 125.48 -80.62
N ILE A 574 -30.94 124.54 -81.53
CA ILE A 574 -29.94 123.69 -82.22
C ILE A 574 -29.50 124.40 -83.51
N TYR A 575 -28.20 124.44 -83.77
CA TYR A 575 -27.62 124.91 -85.04
C TYR A 575 -27.10 123.70 -85.83
N LEU A 576 -27.70 123.41 -86.98
CA LEU A 576 -27.32 122.26 -87.83
C LEU A 576 -26.33 122.67 -88.93
N GLN A 577 -25.40 121.76 -89.22
CA GLN A 577 -24.24 121.98 -90.09
C GLN A 577 -24.51 121.70 -91.58
N GLY A 578 -23.68 122.29 -92.44
CA GLY A 578 -23.45 121.90 -93.84
C GLY A 578 -22.36 122.81 -94.42
N ALA A 579 -21.24 122.39 -95.02
CA ALA A 579 -20.89 121.24 -95.87
C ALA A 579 -21.40 121.35 -97.32
N ASN A 580 -20.54 121.81 -98.26
CA ASN A 580 -19.99 120.95 -99.34
C ASN A 580 -19.14 121.65 -100.43
N TYR A 581 -17.99 121.01 -100.75
CA TYR A 581 -17.39 120.68 -102.07
C TYR A 581 -17.47 121.69 -103.23
N TYR A 582 -16.35 122.23 -103.75
CA TYR A 582 -15.16 121.54 -104.33
C TYR A 582 -13.93 122.52 -104.40
N ASN A 583 -12.65 122.16 -104.58
CA ASN A 583 -11.96 120.87 -104.74
C ASN A 583 -10.70 120.85 -103.82
N ASP A 584 -10.65 120.25 -102.63
CA ASP A 584 -11.68 119.65 -101.80
C ASP A 584 -11.32 119.96 -100.32
N SER A 585 -12.07 120.73 -99.54
CA SER A 585 -13.32 121.44 -99.84
C SER A 585 -13.43 122.76 -99.07
N VAL A 586 -14.22 123.68 -99.60
CA VAL A 586 -14.55 125.02 -99.04
C VAL A 586 -16.11 125.07 -99.04
N ILE A 587 -16.88 125.78 -98.19
CA ILE A 587 -16.84 127.21 -97.82
C ILE A 587 -17.00 127.50 -96.31
N ILE A 588 -16.32 128.57 -95.87
CA ILE A 588 -16.56 129.33 -94.62
C ILE A 588 -17.01 130.73 -95.03
N ILE A 589 -18.13 131.22 -94.49
CA ILE A 589 -18.49 132.65 -94.60
C ILE A 589 -18.79 133.29 -93.25
N LYS A 590 -18.23 134.49 -93.12
CA LYS A 590 -18.36 135.43 -92.03
C LYS A 590 -19.30 136.55 -92.52
N GLU A 591 -20.21 137.02 -91.67
CA GLU A 591 -21.00 138.25 -91.91
C GLU A 591 -22.06 138.25 -93.05
N GLY A 592 -22.53 137.07 -93.47
CA GLY A 592 -23.74 136.92 -94.29
C GLY A 592 -23.52 137.00 -95.82
N TYR A 593 -24.43 136.36 -96.57
CA TYR A 593 -24.37 136.07 -98.01
C TYR A 593 -23.35 135.00 -98.42
N ILE A 594 -23.88 133.92 -99.03
CA ILE A 594 -23.26 132.60 -99.19
C ILE A 594 -22.47 132.47 -100.51
N GLN A 595 -21.38 131.71 -100.47
CA GLN A 595 -20.83 130.89 -101.55
C GLN A 595 -21.00 129.43 -101.12
#